data_AF-A0A8I1IVN7-F1
#
_entry.id   AF-A0A8I1IVN7-F1
#
_cell.length_a   1.000
_cell.length_b   1.000
_cell.length_c   1.000
_cell.angle_alpha   90.00
_cell.angle_beta   90.00
_cell.angle_gamma   90.00
#
_symmetry.space_group_name_H-M   'P 1'
#
loop_
_entity.id
_entity.type
_entity.pdbx_description
1 polymer ?
#
loop_
_entity_poly.entity_id
_entity_poly.type
_entity_poly.pdbx_seq_one_letter_code
_entity_poly.pdbx_strand_id
1 'polypeptide(L)' 'MSNGAWTDEENDLIVADYFAMLADDISGRRYSKAEHRRALLPLLNDRSEGAVEFKHQNISAVLKGLGEDWIPGYKPAF' A
#
# COMPACT_ATOMS: atom_id res chain seq x y z
N MET A 1 9.16 -8.25 -15.39
CA MET A 1 8.37 -9.50 -15.45
C MET A 1 7.11 -9.28 -14.64
N SER A 2 5.95 -9.54 -15.21
CA SER A 2 4.67 -9.45 -14.49
C SER A 2 4.48 -10.72 -13.68
N ASN A 3 4.59 -10.66 -12.35
CA ASN A 3 4.28 -11.78 -11.45
C ASN A 3 2.77 -12.03 -11.40
N GLY A 4 2.14 -12.43 -12.50
CA GLY A 4 0.72 -12.80 -12.54
C GLY A 4 -0.25 -11.76 -11.95
N ALA A 5 -1.49 -12.19 -11.75
CA ALA A 5 -2.50 -11.42 -11.01
C ALA A 5 -2.13 -11.32 -9.52
N TRP A 6 -2.60 -10.27 -8.84
CA TRP A 6 -2.53 -10.19 -7.37
C TRP A 6 -3.47 -11.23 -6.78
N THR A 7 -2.95 -12.12 -5.95
CA THR A 7 -3.74 -13.09 -5.19
C THR A 7 -4.54 -12.40 -4.07
N ASP A 8 -5.55 -13.08 -3.56
CA ASP A 8 -6.35 -12.56 -2.44
C ASP A 8 -5.48 -12.32 -1.20
N GLU A 9 -4.57 -13.24 -0.89
CA GLU A 9 -3.64 -13.09 0.24
C GLU A 9 -2.69 -11.89 0.08
N GLU A 10 -2.14 -11.66 -1.12
CA GLU A 10 -1.33 -10.46 -1.38
C GLU A 10 -2.17 -9.17 -1.25
N ASN A 11 -3.44 -9.19 -1.65
CA ASN A 11 -4.35 -8.06 -1.50
C ASN A 11 -4.65 -7.79 -0.02
N ASP A 12 -4.93 -8.83 0.77
CA ASP A 12 -5.20 -8.71 2.20
C ASP A 12 -3.98 -8.11 2.94
N LEU A 13 -2.78 -8.64 2.66
CA LEU A 13 -1.54 -8.17 3.27
C LEU A 13 -1.24 -6.71 2.95
N ILE A 14 -1.35 -6.30 1.68
CA ILE A 14 -1.01 -4.93 1.28
C ILE A 14 -2.06 -3.91 1.73
N VAL A 15 -3.34 -4.31 1.78
CA VAL A 15 -4.41 -3.46 2.32
C VAL A 15 -4.22 -3.29 3.82
N ALA A 16 -3.92 -4.37 4.56
CA ALA A 16 -3.65 -4.29 6.00
C ALA A 16 -2.44 -3.39 6.32
N ASP A 17 -1.34 -3.53 5.58
CA ASP A 17 -0.15 -2.68 5.72
C ASP A 17 -0.46 -1.21 5.44
N TYR A 18 -1.22 -0.92 4.39
CA TYR A 18 -1.65 0.44 4.06
C TYR A 18 -2.46 1.07 5.19
N PHE A 19 -3.45 0.36 5.74
CA PHE A 19 -4.28 0.88 6.82
C PHE A 19 -3.54 1.03 8.15
N ALA A 20 -2.54 0.19 8.43
CA ALA A 20 -1.64 0.39 9.57
C ALA A 20 -0.88 1.72 9.44
N MET A 21 -0.32 2.01 8.27
CA MET A 21 0.33 3.30 8.00
C MET A 21 -0.66 4.47 8.05
N LEU A 22 -1.86 4.32 7.48
CA LEU A 22 -2.87 5.38 7.45
C LEU A 22 -3.33 5.73 8.87
N ALA A 23 -3.49 4.75 9.76
CA ALA A 23 -3.82 4.97 11.16
C ALA A 23 -2.75 5.80 11.88
N ASP A 24 -1.47 5.57 11.59
CA ASP A 24 -0.37 6.39 12.11
C ASP A 24 -0.36 7.79 11.49
N ASP A 25 -0.57 7.90 10.18
CA ASP A 25 -0.63 9.17 9.44
C ASP A 25 -1.72 10.10 9.99
N ILE A 26 -2.94 9.61 10.13
CA ILE A 26 -4.09 10.34 10.69
C ILE A 26 -3.86 10.71 12.16
N SER A 27 -3.16 9.84 12.92
CA SER A 27 -2.84 10.11 14.33
C SER A 27 -1.64 11.05 14.52
N GLY A 28 -0.97 11.47 13.45
CA GLY A 28 0.28 12.22 13.52
C GLY A 28 1.46 11.44 14.12
N ARG A 29 1.35 10.11 14.19
CA ARG A 29 2.45 9.23 14.63
C ARG A 29 3.44 9.07 13.49
N ARG A 30 4.73 8.97 13.85
CA ARG A 30 5.78 8.71 12.85
C ARG A 30 5.72 7.25 12.41
N TYR A 31 5.74 7.03 11.11
CA TYR A 31 5.91 5.72 10.48
C TYR A 31 6.90 5.86 9.31
N SER A 32 7.45 4.73 8.86
CA SER A 32 8.43 4.70 7.76
C SER A 32 7.91 3.82 6.63
N LYS A 33 7.51 4.45 5.52
CA LYS A 33 7.10 3.74 4.28
C LYS A 33 8.15 2.74 3.78
N ALA A 34 9.44 3.02 4.03
CA ALA A 34 10.53 2.13 3.68
C ALA A 34 10.59 0.89 4.59
N GLU A 35 10.30 1.03 5.88
CA GLU A 35 10.25 -0.09 6.82
C GLU A 35 9.06 -1.01 6.52
N HIS A 36 7.87 -0.43 6.34
CA HIS A 36 6.68 -1.16 5.92
C HIS A 36 6.92 -1.96 4.65
N ARG A 37 7.48 -1.33 3.61
CA ARG A 37 7.83 -2.02 2.36
C ARG A 37 8.81 -3.18 2.56
N ARG A 38 9.88 -2.97 3.35
CA ARG A 38 10.87 -4.03 3.62
C ARG A 38 10.27 -5.21 4.39
N ALA A 39 9.32 -4.94 5.29
CA ALA A 39 8.62 -5.98 6.04
C ALA A 39 7.61 -6.73 5.17
N LEU A 40 6.94 -6.02 4.25
CA LEU A 40 5.89 -6.57 3.40
C LEU A 40 6.43 -7.37 2.21
N LEU A 41 7.52 -6.92 1.57
CA LEU A 41 8.04 -7.53 0.33
C LEU A 41 8.23 -9.05 0.36
N PRO A 42 8.83 -9.64 1.42
CA PRO A 42 9.03 -11.09 1.51
C PRO A 42 7.73 -11.91 1.50
N LEU A 43 6.59 -11.28 1.78
CA LEU A 43 5.28 -11.94 1.85
C LEU A 43 4.50 -11.84 0.53
N LEU A 44 5.02 -11.09 -0.46
CA LEU A 44 4.29 -10.76 -1.69
C LEU A 44 4.87 -11.46 -2.92
N ASN A 45 5.10 -12.78 -2.88
CA ASN A 45 5.41 -13.59 -4.08
C ASN A 45 6.36 -12.92 -5.11
N ASP A 46 7.52 -12.46 -4.65
CA ASP A 46 8.56 -11.79 -5.44
C ASP A 46 8.14 -10.49 -6.16
N ARG A 47 7.08 -9.81 -5.70
CA ARG A 47 6.68 -8.49 -6.24
C ARG A 47 7.83 -7.50 -6.12
N SER A 48 7.98 -6.66 -7.14
CA SER A 48 8.96 -5.58 -7.10
C SER A 48 8.50 -4.45 -6.18
N GLU A 49 9.45 -3.69 -5.64
CA GLU A 49 9.16 -2.49 -4.86
C GLU A 49 8.27 -1.49 -5.61
N GLY A 50 8.46 -1.37 -6.93
CA GLY A 50 7.64 -0.52 -7.79
C GLY A 50 6.20 -1.02 -7.94
N ALA A 51 5.99 -2.35 -7.97
CA ALA A 51 4.64 -2.92 -7.99
C ALA A 51 3.90 -2.66 -6.66
N VAL A 52 4.61 -2.76 -5.53
CA VAL A 52 4.07 -2.43 -4.20
C VAL A 52 3.71 -0.96 -4.11
N GLU A 53 4.60 -0.06 -4.57
CA GLU A 53 4.32 1.38 -4.63
C GLU A 53 3.05 1.66 -5.42
N PHE A 54 2.97 1.12 -6.63
CA PHE A 54 1.83 1.34 -7.51
C PHE A 54 0.54 0.75 -6.94
N LYS A 55 0.60 -0.39 -6.24
CA LYS A 55 -0.55 -0.96 -5.56
C LYS A 55 -1.04 -0.09 -4.39
N HIS A 56 -0.14 0.52 -3.62
CA HIS A 56 -0.53 1.54 -2.62
C HIS A 56 -1.19 2.77 -3.28
N GLN A 57 -0.71 3.21 -4.44
CA GLN A 57 -1.34 4.30 -5.20
C GLN A 57 -2.76 3.93 -5.69
N ASN A 58 -2.98 2.67 -6.07
CA ASN A 58 -4.32 2.17 -6.41
C ASN A 58 -5.25 2.19 -5.19
N ILE A 59 -4.76 1.80 -4.01
CA ILE A 59 -5.55 1.89 -2.76
C ILE A 59 -5.91 3.36 -2.47
N SER A 60 -4.96 4.29 -2.57
CA SER A 60 -5.24 5.72 -2.43
C SER A 60 -6.28 6.22 -3.44
N ALA A 61 -6.26 5.72 -4.67
CA ALA A 61 -7.26 6.09 -5.69
C ALA A 61 -8.66 5.61 -5.33
N VAL A 62 -8.79 4.39 -4.80
CA VAL A 62 -10.07 3.87 -4.30
C VAL A 62 -10.58 4.71 -3.14
N LEU A 63 -9.74 4.97 -2.12
CA LEU A 63 -10.11 5.78 -0.95
C LEU A 63 -10.56 7.19 -1.36
N LYS A 64 -9.81 7.85 -2.24
CA LYS A 64 -10.19 9.16 -2.78
C LYS A 64 -11.52 9.12 -3.53
N GLY A 65 -11.78 8.07 -4.31
CA GLY A 65 -13.05 7.88 -5.01
C GLY A 65 -14.24 7.70 -4.06
N LEU A 66 -14.00 7.16 -2.87
CA LEU A 66 -14.97 7.02 -1.79
C LEU A 66 -15.13 8.28 -0.93
N GLY A 67 -14.31 9.31 -1.14
CA GLY A 67 -14.30 10.52 -0.33
C GLY A 67 -13.54 10.39 1.00
N GLU A 68 -12.74 9.34 1.16
CA GLU A 68 -11.95 9.06 2.35
C GLU A 68 -10.55 9.67 2.28
N ASP A 69 -9.90 9.79 3.45
CA ASP A 69 -8.50 10.18 3.55
C ASP A 69 -7.57 9.08 3.00
N TRP A 70 -6.40 9.50 2.53
CA TRP A 70 -5.38 8.63 1.96
C TRP A 70 -4.00 9.20 2.29
N ILE A 71 -2.98 8.34 2.30
CA ILE A 71 -1.61 8.73 2.68
C ILE A 71 -1.02 9.68 1.62
N PRO A 72 -0.73 10.97 1.91
CA PRO A 72 -0.29 11.95 0.90
C PRO A 72 0.95 11.52 0.09
N GLY A 73 1.78 10.68 0.70
CA GLY A 73 2.98 10.11 0.09
C GLY A 73 2.75 8.98 -0.92
N TYR A 74 1.52 8.51 -1.11
CA TYR A 74 1.11 7.53 -2.12
C TYR A 74 0.03 8.15 -3.01
N LYS A 75 0.45 8.97 -3.99
CA LYS A 75 -0.48 9.71 -4.87
C LYS A 75 -1.43 8.74 -5.59
N PRO A 76 -2.76 8.95 -5.54
CA PRO A 76 -3.73 8.17 -6.29
C PRO A 76 -3.35 7.95 -7.76
N ALA A 77 -3.39 6.70 -8.21
CA ALA A 77 -3.21 6.35 -9.62
C ALA A 77 -4.56 6.44 -10.37
N PHE A 78 -4.72 7.47 -11.20
CA PHE A 78 -5.81 7.65 -12.16
C PHE A 78 -5.30 8.40 -13.40
#